data_AF-A0A2T0SKG6-F1
#
_entry.id   AF-A0A2T0SKG6-F1
#
_cell.length_a   1.000
_cell.length_b   1.000
_cell.length_c   1.000
_cell.angle_alpha   90.00
_cell.angle_beta   90.00
_cell.angle_gamma   90.00
#
_symmetry.space_group_name_H-M   'P 1'
#
loop_
_entity.id
_entity.type
_entity.pdbx_description
1 polymer ?
#
loop_
_entity_poly.entity_id
_entity_poly.type
_entity_poly.pdbx_seq_one_letter_code
_entity_poly.pdbx_strand_id
1 'polypeptide(L)'
;MVQVSKQAVQQWMLIDCMAKKNQYEEKINHFEKKYGKPYSEFEQHIETTDQEVFEEWDDYIDWGAYVEFLAHVNETIREIKLGNIQMEA
;
A
#
# COMPACT_ATOMS: atom_id res chain seq x y z
N MET A 1 -27.33 -24.50 -5.78
CA MET A 1 -26.19 -23.95 -6.53
C MET A 1 -26.33 -22.44 -6.49
N VAL A 2 -25.39 -21.73 -5.86
CA VAL A 2 -25.44 -20.26 -5.76
C VAL A 2 -24.85 -19.69 -7.05
N GLN A 3 -25.55 -18.75 -7.68
CA GLN A 3 -25.06 -18.01 -8.84
C GLN A 3 -24.70 -16.60 -8.40
N VAL A 4 -23.46 -16.18 -8.67
CA VAL A 4 -22.96 -14.83 -8.35
C VAL A 4 -22.66 -14.11 -9.66
N SER A 5 -23.10 -12.86 -9.78
CA SER A 5 -22.82 -12.05 -10.99
C SER A 5 -21.37 -11.57 -10.99
N LYS A 6 -20.80 -11.39 -12.18
CA LYS A 6 -19.46 -10.79 -12.34
C LYS A 6 -19.37 -9.48 -11.53
N GLN A 7 -20.38 -8.61 -11.64
CA GLN A 7 -20.45 -7.33 -10.94
C GLN A 7 -20.38 -7.47 -9.41
N ALA A 8 -21.06 -8.47 -8.83
CA ALA A 8 -21.01 -8.72 -7.39
C ALA A 8 -19.59 -9.13 -6.94
N VAL A 9 -18.90 -9.96 -7.74
CA VAL A 9 -17.49 -10.32 -7.48
C VAL A 9 -16.59 -9.08 -7.56
N GLN A 10 -16.77 -8.21 -8.57
CA GLN A 10 -15.99 -6.96 -8.68
C GLN A 10 -16.16 -6.07 -7.46
N GLN A 11 -17.40 -5.92 -6.98
CA GLN A 11 -17.70 -5.10 -5.81
C GLN A 11 -17.03 -5.66 -4.54
N TRP A 12 -17.07 -6.97 -4.34
CA TRP A 12 -16.38 -7.59 -3.20
C TRP A 12 -14.87 -7.41 -3.26
N MET A 13 -14.25 -7.61 -4.43
CA MET A 13 -12.82 -7.35 -4.61
C MET A 13 -12.47 -5.89 -4.34
N LEU A 14 -13.28 -4.95 -4.81
CA LEU A 14 -13.08 -3.52 -4.53
C LEU A 14 -13.15 -3.21 -3.03
N ILE A 15 -14.08 -3.81 -2.30
CA ILE A 15 -14.19 -3.60 -0.85
C ILE A 15 -12.93 -4.08 -0.14
N ASP A 16 -12.42 -5.27 -0.48
CA ASP A 16 -11.18 -5.80 0.09
C ASP A 16 -9.97 -4.92 -0.24
N CYS A 17 -9.82 -4.52 -1.50
CA CYS A 17 -8.75 -3.62 -1.92
C CYS A 17 -8.84 -2.25 -1.23
N MET A 18 -10.04 -1.70 -1.05
CA MET A 18 -10.23 -0.42 -0.33
C MET A 18 -9.87 -0.54 1.15
N ALA A 19 -10.19 -1.66 1.80
CA ALA A 19 -9.79 -1.90 3.18
C ALA A 19 -8.26 -1.97 3.32
N LYS A 20 -7.59 -2.72 2.44
CA LYS A 20 -6.12 -2.81 2.39
C LYS A 20 -5.48 -1.45 2.11
N LYS A 21 -6.03 -0.70 1.16
CA LYS A 21 -5.59 0.65 0.84
C LYS A 21 -5.58 1.54 2.09
N ASN A 22 -6.72 1.61 2.79
CA ASN A 22 -6.83 2.41 4.01
C ASN A 22 -5.82 1.97 5.07
N GLN A 23 -5.62 0.67 5.25
CA GLN A 23 -4.62 0.14 6.18
C GLN A 23 -3.20 0.61 5.85
N TYR A 24 -2.79 0.54 4.57
CA TYR A 24 -1.46 0.99 4.16
C TYR A 24 -1.31 2.50 4.25
N GLU A 25 -2.33 3.28 3.89
CA GLU A 25 -2.34 4.73 4.08
C GLU A 25 -2.21 5.11 5.56
N GLU A 26 -2.87 4.41 6.47
CA GLU A 26 -2.72 4.62 7.92
C GLU A 26 -1.31 4.33 8.42
N LYS A 27 -0.67 3.25 7.91
CA LYS A 27 0.71 2.89 8.25
C LYS A 27 1.71 3.93 7.75
N ILE A 28 1.56 4.39 6.51
CA ILE A 28 2.38 5.47 5.95
C ILE A 28 2.21 6.75 6.78
N ASN A 29 0.96 7.15 7.05
CA ASN A 29 0.67 8.33 7.88
C ASN A 29 1.25 8.22 9.30
N HIS A 30 1.35 7.00 9.85
CA HIS A 30 1.98 6.80 11.15
C HIS A 30 3.47 7.15 11.12
N PHE A 31 4.20 6.69 10.10
CA PHE A 31 5.61 7.03 9.93
C PHE A 31 5.83 8.50 9.59
N GLU A 32 5.00 9.09 8.73
CA GLU A 32 5.06 10.54 8.45
C GLU A 32 4.88 11.37 9.71
N LYS A 33 4.00 10.95 10.63
CA LYS A 33 3.85 11.59 11.94
C LYS A 33 5.03 11.33 12.87
N LYS A 34 5.61 10.12 12.85
CA LYS A 34 6.78 9.76 13.67
C LYS A 34 7.99 10.62 13.29
N TYR A 35 8.25 10.81 11.99
CA TYR A 35 9.43 11.49 11.47
C TYR A 35 9.20 12.94 11.05
N GLY A 36 7.94 13.38 10.96
CA GLY A 36 7.56 14.76 10.62
C GLY A 36 7.84 15.16 9.16
N LYS A 37 8.04 14.19 8.28
CA LYS A 37 8.44 14.37 6.87
C LYS A 37 7.84 13.27 6.00
N PRO A 38 7.69 13.46 4.68
CA PRO A 38 7.25 12.41 3.77
C PRO A 38 8.33 11.34 3.55
N TYR A 39 7.92 10.16 3.06
CA TYR A 39 8.82 9.02 2.83
C TYR A 39 10.05 9.38 1.98
N SER A 40 9.87 10.15 0.90
CA SER A 40 10.97 10.54 0.01
C SER A 40 12.06 11.36 0.69
N GLU A 41 11.69 12.20 1.67
CA GLU A 41 12.67 12.96 2.45
C GLU A 41 13.33 12.09 3.53
N PHE A 42 12.61 11.08 4.02
CA PHE A 42 13.16 10.10 4.96
C PHE A 42 14.16 9.17 4.28
N GLU A 43 13.84 8.67 3.07
CA GLU A 43 14.75 7.88 2.24
C GLU A 43 16.07 8.63 1.98
N GLN A 44 16.00 9.88 1.51
CA GLN A 44 17.20 10.71 1.32
C GLN A 44 18.00 10.90 2.62
N HIS A 45 17.33 11.00 3.77
CA HIS A 45 18.00 11.12 5.05
C HIS A 45 18.79 9.84 5.39
N ILE A 46 18.19 8.67 5.20
CA ILE A 46 18.82 7.37 5.44
C ILE A 46 20.01 7.15 4.50
N GLU A 47 19.90 7.56 3.24
CA GLU A 47 20.98 7.40 2.25
C GLU A 47 22.18 8.32 2.49
N THR A 48 21.96 9.47 3.14
CA THR A 48 22.99 10.52 3.30
C THR A 48 23.54 10.63 4.71
N THR A 49 22.93 9.96 5.69
CA THR A 49 23.41 9.98 7.07
C THR A 49 24.66 9.13 7.23
N ASP A 50 25.69 9.68 7.87
CA ASP A 50 26.89 8.92 8.28
C ASP A 50 26.63 8.12 9.57
N GLN A 51 25.52 8.38 10.25
CA GLN A 51 25.16 7.75 11.52
C GLN A 51 24.04 6.73 11.31
N GLU A 52 24.38 5.45 11.43
CA GLU A 52 23.40 4.36 11.40
C GLU A 52 22.60 4.29 12.71
N VAL A 53 21.29 4.52 12.59
CA VAL A 53 20.33 4.28 13.67
C VAL A 53 19.47 3.09 13.26
N PHE A 54 19.66 1.93 13.91
CA PHE A 54 18.98 0.69 13.54
C PHE A 54 17.46 0.81 13.47
N GLU A 55 16.85 1.54 14.40
CA GLU A 55 15.39 1.77 14.40
C GLU A 55 14.92 2.52 13.15
N GLU A 56 15.71 3.50 12.68
CA GLU A 56 15.35 4.26 11.48
C GLU A 56 15.50 3.43 10.20
N TRP A 57 16.47 2.51 10.18
CA TRP A 57 16.63 1.54 9.10
C TRP A 57 15.50 0.51 9.06
N ASP A 58 15.10 -0.03 10.21
CA ASP A 58 13.96 -0.95 10.31
C ASP A 58 12.67 -0.26 9.84
N ASP A 59 12.44 0.97 10.33
CA ASP A 59 11.29 1.78 9.90
C ASP A 59 11.35 2.15 8.42
N TYR A 60 12.53 2.41 7.85
CA TYR A 60 12.71 2.69 6.43
C TYR A 60 12.27 1.51 5.56
N ILE A 61 12.68 0.30 5.93
CA ILE A 61 12.32 -0.93 5.22
C ILE A 61 10.81 -1.16 5.29
N ASP A 62 10.23 -1.07 6.50
CA ASP A 62 8.79 -1.26 6.71
C ASP A 62 7.97 -0.21 5.95
N TRP A 63 8.36 1.07 6.05
CA TRP A 63 7.67 2.16 5.38
C TRP A 63 7.74 2.04 3.86
N GLY A 64 8.92 1.72 3.30
CA GLY A 64 9.08 1.49 1.88
C GLY A 64 8.16 0.37 1.36
N ALA A 65 8.08 -0.74 2.10
CA ALA A 65 7.16 -1.83 1.75
C ALA A 65 5.70 -1.36 1.72
N TYR A 66 5.24 -0.55 2.69
CA TYR A 66 3.87 -0.03 2.67
C TYR A 66 3.61 0.92 1.50
N VAL A 67 4.60 1.75 1.11
CA VAL A 67 4.50 2.62 -0.08
C VAL A 67 4.32 1.80 -1.35
N GLU A 68 5.12 0.74 -1.52
CA GLU A 68 5.00 -0.18 -2.66
C GLU A 68 3.66 -0.93 -2.65
N PHE A 69 3.22 -1.44 -1.49
CA PHE A 69 1.95 -2.14 -1.38
C PHE A 69 0.75 -1.22 -1.67
N LEU A 70 0.82 0.03 -1.23
CA LEU A 70 -0.20 1.03 -1.56
C LEU A 70 -0.24 1.30 -3.06
N ALA A 71 0.91 1.42 -3.73
CA ALA A 71 0.99 1.58 -5.17
C ALA A 71 0.37 0.39 -5.91
N HIS A 72 0.72 -0.83 -5.50
CA HIS A 72 0.17 -2.07 -6.08
C HIS A 72 -1.34 -2.16 -5.90
N VAL A 73 -1.87 -1.94 -4.69
CA VAL A 73 -3.32 -1.99 -4.43
C VAL A 73 -4.07 -0.91 -5.22
N ASN A 74 -3.50 0.29 -5.38
CA ASN A 74 -4.11 1.32 -6.21
C ASN A 74 -4.19 0.89 -7.69
N GLU A 75 -3.18 0.21 -8.22
CA GLU A 75 -3.22 -0.34 -9.58
C GLU A 75 -4.24 -1.49 -9.69
N THR A 76 -4.29 -2.41 -8.73
CA THR A 76 -5.32 -3.46 -8.70
C THR A 76 -6.74 -2.87 -8.68
N ILE A 77 -6.99 -1.83 -7.88
CA ILE A 77 -8.28 -1.10 -7.86
C ILE A 77 -8.59 -0.53 -9.25
N ARG A 78 -7.59 0.01 -9.95
CA ARG A 78 -7.73 0.55 -11.30
C ARG A 78 -8.11 -0.54 -12.30
N GLU A 79 -7.41 -1.67 -12.28
CA GLU A 79 -7.67 -2.83 -13.14
C GLU A 79 -9.08 -3.40 -12.92
N ILE A 80 -9.49 -3.57 -11.66
CA ILE A 80 -10.84 -4.04 -11.31
C ILE A 80 -11.91 -3.10 -11.86
N LYS A 81 -11.70 -1.78 -11.76
CA LYS A 81 -12.61 -0.75 -12.30
C LYS A 81 -12.67 -0.75 -13.83
N LEU A 82 -11.55 -1.02 -14.49
CA LEU A 82 -11.47 -1.16 -15.95
C LEU A 82 -12.07 -2.49 -16.44
N GLY A 83 -12.36 -3.43 -15.54
CA GLY A 83 -12.93 -4.73 -15.88
C GLY A 83 -11.90 -5.78 -16.32
N ASN A 84 -10.60 -5.46 -16.18
CA ASN A 84 -9.47 -6.33 -16.50
C ASN A 84 -9.19 -7.30 -15.35
N ILE A 85 -10.19 -8.10 -15.00
CA ILE A 85 -10.08 -9.04 -13.88
C ILE A 85 -9.70 -10.39 -14.44
N GLN A 86 -8.45 -10.78 -14.25
CA GLN A 86 -8.05 -12.17 -14.40
C GLN A 86 -8.52 -12.93 -13.16
N MET A 87 -9.54 -13.77 -13.35
CA MET A 87 -9.93 -14.76 -12.36
C MET A 87 -9.11 -16.00 -12.67
N GLU A 88 -8.09 -16.30 -11.86
CA GLU A 88 -7.47 -17.63 -11.91
C GLU A 88 -8.53 -18.65 -11.48
N ALA A 89 -8.69 -19.69 -12.30
CA ALA A 89 -9.71 -20.73 -12.17
C ALA A 89 -9.28 -21.84 -11.21
#